data_AF-A0A7Z9QRS6-F1
#
_entry.id   AF-A0A7Z9QRS6-F1
#
_cell.length_a   1.000
_cell.length_b   1.000
_cell.length_c   1.000
_cell.angle_alpha   90.00
_cell.angle_beta   90.00
_cell.angle_gamma   90.00
#
_symmetry.space_group_name_H-M   'P 1'
#
loop_
_entity.id
_entity.type
_entity.pdbx_description
1 polymer ?
#
loop_
_entity_poly.entity_id
_entity_poly.type
_entity_poly.pdbx_seq_one_letter_code
_entity_poly.pdbx_strand_id
1 'polypeptide(L)'
;MSWTKKTFIEEFCKTRNCKPSTGSTNWYNLVRLKRLSAQGDNQRDSLPKKTSWITAPLIKKIAAMKPSVGKNILSSAVAYLRFSKAPPKITDIASKAMYKAAGVVQEFYESRQKTDRQKKNWLKMTEIKGVFKQLGQQVKSRGLDKKETLTNNDRVLFQNLLMVAFHGAVMAPQRNHFANLIFVSRNHAKNDDNTNYVFKGRQGWRILLNDYKTRGRPGKLKPPVELRMKPAMSRLLNRFSKAVNLEFGEPVFSTSKGTPLTKNAYSKRLITIFKKFTGKTVGSQLLRNIYVSDKWSSLPVKELRETAHDMVHGLETHLGKYLKK
;
A
#
# COMPACT_ATOMS: atom_id res chain seq x y z
N MET A 1 -24.48 -14.34 22.27
CA MET A 1 -23.37 -13.35 22.37
C MET A 1 -22.75 -13.12 21.00
N SER A 2 -22.50 -11.85 20.66
CA SER A 2 -21.90 -11.42 19.39
C SER A 2 -20.73 -10.49 19.65
N TRP A 3 -19.82 -10.42 18.68
CA TRP A 3 -18.77 -9.41 18.62
C TRP A 3 -19.31 -8.12 18.03
N THR A 4 -18.90 -6.99 18.59
CA THR A 4 -18.92 -5.69 17.89
C THR A 4 -17.60 -5.51 17.15
N LYS A 5 -17.54 -4.58 16.19
CA LYS A 5 -16.29 -4.32 15.45
C LYS A 5 -15.13 -3.98 16.39
N LYS A 6 -15.37 -3.13 17.39
CA LYS A 6 -14.36 -2.69 18.36
C LYS A 6 -13.82 -3.87 19.18
N THR A 7 -14.72 -4.59 19.85
CA THR A 7 -14.37 -5.73 20.71
C THR A 7 -13.72 -6.88 19.92
N PHE A 8 -14.17 -7.12 18.68
CA PHE A 8 -13.50 -8.07 17.79
C PHE A 8 -12.06 -7.69 17.51
N ILE A 9 -11.80 -6.45 17.09
CA ILE A 9 -10.46 -6.02 16.68
C ILE A 9 -9.50 -6.08 17.87
N GLU A 10 -9.94 -5.63 19.05
CA GLU A 10 -9.16 -5.65 20.29
C GLU A 10 -8.74 -7.09 20.64
N GLU A 11 -9.70 -8.00 20.80
CA GLU A 11 -9.40 -9.38 21.22
C GLU A 11 -8.69 -10.20 20.13
N PHE A 12 -9.11 -10.05 18.87
CA PHE A 12 -8.50 -10.77 17.75
C PHE A 12 -7.04 -10.38 17.57
N CYS A 13 -6.71 -9.08 17.67
CA CYS A 13 -5.33 -8.64 17.51
C CYS A 13 -4.48 -8.81 18.77
N LYS A 14 -5.07 -8.78 19.97
CA LYS A 14 -4.39 -9.23 21.19
C LYS A 14 -3.95 -10.69 21.06
N THR A 15 -4.87 -11.57 20.67
CA THR A 15 -4.61 -13.01 20.55
C THR A 15 -3.64 -13.34 19.41
N ARG A 16 -3.77 -12.68 18.26
CA ARG A 16 -2.99 -13.01 17.05
C ARG A 16 -1.76 -12.15 16.83
N ASN A 17 -1.47 -11.24 17.76
CA ASN A 17 -0.43 -10.22 17.62
C ASN A 17 -0.50 -9.51 16.24
N CYS A 18 -1.62 -8.83 15.96
CA CYS A 18 -1.83 -8.10 14.71
C CYS A 18 -2.02 -6.60 14.89
N LYS A 19 -1.83 -5.84 13.80
CA LYS A 19 -2.19 -4.41 13.75
C LYS A 19 -3.72 -4.26 13.65
N PRO A 20 -4.35 -3.21 14.21
CA PRO A 20 -5.80 -2.97 14.13
C PRO A 20 -6.37 -2.95 12.70
N SER A 21 -5.57 -2.54 11.72
CA SER A 21 -5.93 -2.58 10.29
C SER A 21 -6.12 -4.00 9.75
N THR A 22 -5.35 -4.96 10.27
CA THR A 22 -5.51 -6.39 9.97
C THR A 22 -6.78 -6.94 10.60
N GLY A 23 -7.05 -6.59 11.87
CA GLY A 23 -8.33 -6.90 12.53
C GLY A 23 -9.52 -6.34 11.75
N SER A 24 -9.44 -5.08 11.30
CA SER A 24 -10.49 -4.44 10.49
C SER A 24 -10.74 -5.17 9.17
N THR A 25 -9.68 -5.61 8.48
CA THR A 25 -9.83 -6.37 7.23
C THR A 25 -10.53 -7.71 7.47
N ASN A 26 -10.15 -8.41 8.55
CA ASN A 26 -10.83 -9.65 8.93
C ASN A 26 -12.30 -9.41 9.27
N TRP A 27 -12.60 -8.37 10.06
CA TRP A 27 -13.98 -7.99 10.36
C TRP A 27 -14.83 -7.83 9.09
N TYR A 28 -14.38 -6.99 8.14
CA TYR A 28 -15.17 -6.73 6.93
C TYR A 28 -15.36 -7.97 6.06
N ASN A 29 -14.35 -8.83 5.95
CA ASN A 29 -14.48 -10.10 5.24
C ASN A 29 -15.42 -11.07 5.94
N LEU A 30 -15.41 -11.11 7.28
CA LEU A 30 -16.30 -11.97 8.08
C LEU A 30 -17.74 -11.49 8.05
N VAL A 31 -17.98 -10.18 8.12
CA VAL A 31 -19.33 -9.61 7.92
C VAL A 31 -19.84 -9.94 6.53
N ARG A 32 -18.98 -9.85 5.49
CA ARG A 32 -19.34 -10.27 4.14
C ARG A 32 -19.65 -11.77 4.07
N LEU A 33 -18.85 -12.61 4.73
CA LEU A 33 -19.09 -14.05 4.81
C LEU A 33 -20.43 -14.35 5.49
N LYS A 34 -20.76 -13.68 6.60
CA LYS A 34 -22.02 -13.84 7.34
C LYS A 34 -23.21 -13.55 6.44
N ARG A 35 -23.19 -12.44 5.71
CA ARG A 35 -24.26 -12.09 4.75
C ARG A 35 -24.48 -13.13 3.66
N LEU A 36 -23.45 -13.89 3.31
CA LEU A 36 -23.53 -14.94 2.29
C LEU A 36 -23.98 -16.29 2.85
N SER A 37 -24.04 -16.43 4.18
CA SER A 37 -24.51 -17.61 4.91
C SER A 37 -26.04 -17.67 4.94
N ALA A 38 -26.59 -18.85 5.24
CA ALA A 38 -28.03 -19.03 5.42
C ALA A 38 -28.58 -18.25 6.63
N GLN A 39 -27.72 -17.95 7.61
CA GLN A 39 -28.05 -17.12 8.79
C GLN A 39 -27.70 -15.65 8.58
N GLY A 40 -27.50 -15.24 7.32
CA GLY A 40 -27.12 -13.88 6.97
C GLY A 40 -28.24 -12.89 7.25
N ASP A 41 -27.97 -11.93 8.14
CA ASP A 41 -28.74 -10.70 8.25
C ASP A 41 -27.99 -9.56 7.53
N ASN A 42 -28.67 -8.44 7.29
CA ASN A 42 -28.06 -7.24 6.74
C ASN A 42 -27.28 -6.43 7.81
N GLN A 43 -27.17 -6.91 9.05
CA GLN A 43 -26.53 -6.19 10.13
C GLN A 43 -25.01 -6.14 9.92
N ARG A 44 -24.46 -4.92 9.93
CA ARG A 44 -23.03 -4.68 9.63
C ARG A 44 -22.16 -4.67 10.88
N ASP A 45 -22.78 -4.59 12.05
CA ASP A 45 -22.13 -4.21 13.30
C ASP A 45 -22.02 -5.36 14.30
N SER A 46 -22.49 -6.56 13.92
CA SER A 46 -22.56 -7.73 14.80
C SER A 46 -22.13 -9.02 14.10
N LEU A 47 -21.17 -9.73 14.71
CA LEU A 47 -20.68 -11.04 14.25
C LEU A 47 -20.90 -12.10 15.35
N PRO A 48 -21.60 -13.22 15.09
CA PRO A 48 -21.83 -14.24 16.12
C PRO A 48 -20.53 -14.84 16.64
N LYS A 49 -20.35 -14.93 17.97
CA LYS A 49 -19.15 -15.52 18.59
C LYS A 49 -19.03 -17.02 18.28
N LYS A 50 -20.17 -17.74 18.28
CA LYS A 50 -20.24 -19.14 17.87
C LYS A 50 -20.00 -19.25 16.35
N THR A 51 -19.27 -20.26 15.92
CA THR A 51 -18.84 -20.43 14.51
C THR A 51 -19.74 -21.33 13.68
N SER A 52 -20.84 -21.85 14.25
CA SER A 52 -21.75 -22.80 13.59
C SER A 52 -22.36 -22.28 12.28
N TRP A 53 -22.41 -20.95 12.10
CA TRP A 53 -22.87 -20.32 10.86
C TRP A 53 -21.89 -20.44 9.69
N ILE A 54 -20.63 -20.81 9.94
CA ILE A 54 -19.64 -21.10 8.90
C ILE A 54 -19.72 -22.59 8.56
N THR A 55 -20.43 -22.92 7.48
CA THR A 55 -20.69 -24.30 7.07
C THR A 55 -19.87 -24.72 5.86
N ALA A 56 -19.72 -26.02 5.63
CA ALA A 56 -19.02 -26.54 4.43
C ALA A 56 -19.69 -26.08 3.11
N PRO A 57 -21.03 -26.07 2.97
CA PRO A 57 -21.68 -25.48 1.80
C PRO A 57 -21.35 -24.00 1.60
N LEU A 58 -21.29 -23.20 2.67
CA LEU A 58 -20.88 -21.80 2.57
C LEU A 58 -19.44 -21.67 2.08
N ILE A 59 -18.51 -22.47 2.63
CA ILE A 59 -17.10 -22.48 2.17
C ILE A 59 -17.02 -22.81 0.67
N LYS A 60 -17.77 -23.81 0.21
CA LYS A 60 -17.83 -24.20 -1.22
C LYS A 60 -18.36 -23.04 -2.08
N LYS A 61 -19.41 -22.34 -1.63
CA LYS A 61 -19.95 -21.14 -2.30
C LYS A 61 -18.90 -20.03 -2.42
N ILE A 62 -18.13 -19.76 -1.36
CA ILE A 62 -17.05 -18.75 -1.41
C ILE A 62 -15.89 -19.19 -2.30
N ALA A 63 -15.56 -20.48 -2.31
CA ALA A 63 -14.49 -21.03 -3.16
C ALA A 63 -14.80 -20.93 -4.66
N ALA A 64 -16.08 -20.92 -5.05
CA ALA A 64 -16.53 -20.73 -6.42
C ALA A 64 -16.51 -19.26 -6.88
N MET A 65 -16.28 -18.30 -5.98
CA MET A 65 -16.13 -16.88 -6.35
C MET A 65 -14.80 -16.64 -7.07
N LYS A 66 -14.65 -15.44 -7.67
CA LYS A 66 -13.36 -14.97 -8.22
C LYS A 66 -12.21 -15.30 -7.25
N PRO A 67 -11.14 -16.00 -7.69
CA PRO A 67 -10.13 -16.56 -6.79
C PRO A 67 -9.53 -15.57 -5.79
N SER A 68 -9.24 -14.34 -6.22
CA SER A 68 -8.70 -13.30 -5.34
C SER A 68 -9.69 -12.83 -4.26
N VAL A 69 -10.99 -12.82 -4.57
CA VAL A 69 -12.05 -12.48 -3.60
C VAL A 69 -12.27 -13.64 -2.64
N GLY A 70 -12.44 -14.85 -3.18
CA GLY A 70 -12.63 -16.08 -2.39
C GLY A 70 -11.48 -16.30 -1.41
N LYS A 71 -10.23 -16.22 -1.89
CA LYS A 71 -9.01 -16.32 -1.05
C LYS A 71 -9.05 -15.39 0.15
N ASN A 72 -9.40 -14.12 -0.05
CA ASN A 72 -9.38 -13.12 1.04
C ASN A 72 -10.46 -13.41 2.09
N ILE A 73 -11.67 -13.79 1.65
CA ILE A 73 -12.76 -14.14 2.56
C ILE A 73 -12.42 -15.43 3.32
N LEU A 74 -11.95 -16.47 2.61
CA LEU A 74 -11.56 -17.75 3.21
C LEU A 74 -10.38 -17.60 4.17
N SER A 75 -9.41 -16.74 3.86
CA SER A 75 -8.30 -16.44 4.78
C SER A 75 -8.80 -15.85 6.09
N SER A 76 -9.77 -14.92 6.03
CA SER A 76 -10.41 -14.39 7.23
C SER A 76 -11.28 -15.43 7.96
N ALA A 77 -11.96 -16.31 7.22
CA ALA A 77 -12.72 -17.42 7.81
C ALA A 77 -11.81 -18.36 8.60
N VAL A 78 -10.72 -18.85 8.00
CA VAL A 78 -9.71 -19.68 8.66
C VAL A 78 -9.14 -18.96 9.86
N ALA A 79 -8.83 -17.67 9.73
CA ALA A 79 -8.29 -16.91 10.83
C ALA A 79 -9.26 -16.80 12.02
N TYR A 80 -10.56 -16.63 11.74
CA TYR A 80 -11.61 -16.59 12.73
C TYR A 80 -11.89 -17.95 13.37
N LEU A 81 -11.99 -19.02 12.58
CA LEU A 81 -12.18 -20.38 13.07
C LEU A 81 -11.09 -20.79 14.05
N ARG A 82 -9.82 -20.49 13.74
CA ARG A 82 -8.69 -20.74 14.65
C ARG A 82 -8.74 -19.87 15.91
N PHE A 83 -9.09 -18.59 15.76
CA PHE A 83 -9.25 -17.67 16.90
C PHE A 83 -10.36 -18.15 17.85
N SER A 84 -11.48 -18.60 17.31
CA SER A 84 -12.64 -19.09 18.05
C SER A 84 -12.53 -20.56 18.47
N LYS A 85 -11.39 -21.23 18.25
CA LYS A 85 -11.17 -22.65 18.56
C LYS A 85 -12.27 -23.57 17.98
N ALA A 86 -12.69 -23.30 16.75
CA ALA A 86 -13.72 -24.08 16.07
C ALA A 86 -13.24 -25.53 15.78
N PRO A 87 -14.17 -26.48 15.52
CA PRO A 87 -13.82 -27.86 15.23
C PRO A 87 -12.78 -28.01 14.10
N PRO A 88 -11.83 -28.97 14.20
CA PRO A 88 -10.79 -29.17 13.18
C PRO A 88 -11.37 -29.39 11.78
N LYS A 89 -12.41 -30.24 11.67
CA LYS A 89 -13.05 -30.59 10.38
C LYS A 89 -13.44 -29.37 9.54
N ILE A 90 -14.13 -28.38 10.12
CA ILE A 90 -14.56 -27.20 9.37
C ILE A 90 -13.38 -26.26 9.08
N THR A 91 -12.42 -26.18 9.99
CA THR A 91 -11.19 -25.38 9.84
C THR A 91 -10.32 -25.91 8.69
N ASP A 92 -10.24 -27.23 8.54
CA ASP A 92 -9.47 -27.89 7.47
C ASP A 92 -10.15 -27.73 6.11
N ILE A 93 -11.48 -27.86 6.05
CA ILE A 93 -12.24 -27.57 4.82
C ILE A 93 -11.99 -26.13 4.36
N ALA A 94 -12.08 -25.16 5.28
CA ALA A 94 -11.81 -23.75 4.98
C ALA A 94 -10.35 -23.53 4.54
N SER A 95 -9.40 -24.20 5.21
CA SER A 95 -7.96 -24.09 4.90
C SER A 95 -7.64 -24.66 3.51
N LYS A 96 -8.13 -25.86 3.19
CA LYS A 96 -7.96 -26.48 1.86
C LYS A 96 -8.51 -25.59 0.75
N ALA A 97 -9.72 -25.04 0.94
CA ALA A 97 -10.32 -24.11 -0.01
C ALA A 97 -9.50 -22.82 -0.16
N MET A 98 -9.00 -22.26 0.95
CA MET A 98 -8.14 -21.08 0.94
C MET A 98 -6.84 -21.33 0.15
N TYR A 99 -6.17 -22.46 0.39
CA TYR A 99 -4.92 -22.80 -0.31
C TYR A 99 -5.14 -23.03 -1.80
N LYS A 100 -6.21 -23.72 -2.19
CA LYS A 100 -6.58 -23.88 -3.61
C LYS A 100 -6.78 -22.52 -4.29
N ALA A 101 -7.57 -21.62 -3.68
CA ALA A 101 -7.77 -20.28 -4.21
C ALA A 101 -6.48 -19.44 -4.22
N ALA A 102 -5.58 -19.67 -3.25
CA ALA A 102 -4.27 -19.02 -3.21
C ALA A 102 -3.34 -19.48 -4.34
N GLY A 103 -3.35 -20.77 -4.68
CA GLY A 103 -2.60 -21.34 -5.81
C GLY A 103 -2.98 -20.68 -7.14
N VAL A 104 -4.28 -20.63 -7.45
CA VAL A 104 -4.77 -19.98 -8.68
C VAL A 104 -4.37 -18.49 -8.76
N VAL A 105 -4.42 -17.78 -7.63
CA VAL A 105 -3.97 -16.37 -7.58
C VAL A 105 -2.46 -16.26 -7.80
N GLN A 106 -1.69 -17.22 -7.30
CA GLN A 106 -0.24 -17.25 -7.42
C GLN A 106 0.18 -17.55 -8.87
N GLU A 107 -0.43 -18.55 -9.51
CA GLU A 107 -0.26 -18.86 -10.93
C GLU A 107 -0.54 -17.63 -11.82
N PHE A 108 -1.62 -16.89 -11.53
CA PHE A 108 -1.91 -15.65 -12.24
C PHE A 108 -0.78 -14.61 -12.07
N TYR A 109 -0.21 -14.45 -10.87
CA TYR A 109 0.92 -13.54 -10.66
C TYR A 109 2.18 -14.00 -11.40
N GLU A 110 2.41 -15.30 -11.47
CA GLU A 110 3.54 -15.91 -12.18
C GLU A 110 3.41 -15.78 -13.70
N SER A 111 2.18 -15.76 -14.22
CA SER A 111 1.92 -15.47 -15.64
C SER A 111 2.36 -14.06 -16.07
N ARG A 112 2.59 -13.15 -15.10
CA ARG A 112 2.93 -11.72 -15.32
C ARG A 112 1.92 -10.95 -16.18
N GLN A 113 0.74 -11.51 -16.40
CA GLN A 113 -0.29 -10.87 -17.21
C GLN A 113 -0.92 -9.68 -16.47
N LYS A 114 -1.29 -8.65 -17.24
CA LYS A 114 -2.05 -7.52 -16.71
C LYS A 114 -3.50 -7.94 -16.51
N THR A 115 -4.07 -7.66 -15.33
CA THR A 115 -5.52 -7.70 -15.12
C THR A 115 -6.25 -6.71 -16.03
N ASP A 116 -7.54 -6.89 -16.29
CA ASP A 116 -8.32 -5.97 -17.13
C ASP A 116 -8.31 -4.54 -16.60
N ARG A 117 -8.35 -4.40 -15.26
CA ARG A 117 -8.21 -3.09 -14.60
C ARG A 117 -6.86 -2.46 -14.87
N GLN A 118 -5.78 -3.25 -14.90
CA GLN A 118 -4.46 -2.76 -15.25
C GLN A 118 -4.40 -2.37 -16.71
N LYS A 119 -4.88 -3.22 -17.64
CA LYS A 119 -4.93 -2.92 -19.08
C LYS A 119 -5.64 -1.57 -19.35
N LYS A 120 -6.84 -1.40 -18.80
CA LYS A 120 -7.64 -0.17 -18.95
C LYS A 120 -6.96 1.10 -18.43
N ASN A 121 -6.15 1.00 -17.37
CA ASN A 121 -5.58 2.17 -16.69
C ASN A 121 -4.05 2.27 -16.85
N TRP A 122 -3.45 1.46 -17.71
CA TRP A 122 -1.99 1.44 -17.85
C TRP A 122 -1.49 2.75 -18.47
N LEU A 123 -0.41 3.28 -17.92
CA LEU A 123 0.31 4.43 -18.46
C LEU A 123 1.71 4.00 -18.86
N LYS A 124 2.25 4.61 -19.92
CA LYS A 124 3.68 4.64 -20.21
C LYS A 124 4.40 5.56 -19.22
N MET A 125 5.69 5.32 -18.98
CA MET A 125 6.48 6.22 -18.11
C MET A 125 6.57 7.65 -18.68
N THR A 126 6.50 7.81 -20.00
CA THR A 126 6.43 9.12 -20.66
C THR A 126 5.16 9.90 -20.30
N GLU A 127 4.00 9.23 -20.22
CA GLU A 127 2.75 9.86 -19.77
C GLU A 127 2.87 10.35 -18.31
N ILE A 128 3.47 9.54 -17.42
CA ILE A 128 3.70 9.92 -16.01
C ILE A 128 4.62 11.15 -15.91
N LYS A 129 5.72 11.18 -16.68
CA LYS A 129 6.61 12.34 -16.76
C LYS A 129 5.92 13.56 -17.38
N GLY A 130 5.00 13.35 -18.31
CA GLY A 130 4.14 14.38 -18.89
C GLY A 130 3.27 15.06 -17.83
N VAL A 131 2.59 14.28 -16.98
CA VAL A 131 1.82 14.83 -15.84
C VAL A 131 2.70 15.67 -14.92
N PHE A 132 3.89 15.18 -14.58
CA PHE A 132 4.86 15.93 -13.77
C PHE A 132 5.26 17.26 -14.42
N LYS A 133 5.56 17.25 -15.73
CA LYS A 133 5.92 18.45 -16.50
C LYS A 133 4.79 19.48 -16.50
N GLN A 134 3.55 19.04 -16.75
CA GLN A 134 2.38 19.93 -16.77
C GLN A 134 2.10 20.54 -15.39
N LEU A 135 2.16 19.75 -14.32
CA LEU A 135 2.07 20.27 -12.95
C LEU A 135 3.18 21.29 -12.66
N GLY A 136 4.42 20.99 -13.08
CA GLY A 136 5.55 21.90 -12.92
C GLY A 136 5.38 23.22 -13.66
N GLN A 137 4.81 23.18 -14.87
CA GLN A 137 4.46 24.38 -15.64
C GLN A 137 3.39 25.20 -14.92
N GLN A 138 2.35 24.57 -14.36
CA GLN A 138 1.33 25.28 -13.58
C GLN A 138 1.89 25.93 -12.31
N VAL A 139 2.82 25.26 -11.62
CA VAL A 139 3.54 25.84 -10.47
C VAL A 139 4.39 27.05 -10.90
N LYS A 140 5.09 26.94 -12.04
CA LYS A 140 5.91 28.03 -12.58
C LYS A 140 5.08 29.22 -13.05
N SER A 141 4.00 28.99 -13.80
CA SER A 141 3.16 30.07 -14.34
C SER A 141 2.46 30.88 -13.26
N ARG A 142 2.15 30.24 -12.12
CA ARG A 142 1.59 30.92 -10.94
C ARG A 142 2.66 31.56 -10.04
N GLY A 143 3.94 31.43 -10.38
CA GLY A 143 5.04 31.99 -9.59
C GLY A 143 5.14 31.45 -8.17
N LEU A 144 4.69 30.22 -7.89
CA LEU A 144 4.52 29.74 -6.51
C LEU A 144 5.82 29.70 -5.70
N ASP A 145 6.99 29.61 -6.36
CA ASP A 145 8.29 29.64 -5.67
C ASP A 145 8.68 31.02 -5.14
N LYS A 146 8.01 32.08 -5.62
CA LYS A 146 8.32 33.48 -5.31
C LYS A 146 7.21 34.18 -4.53
N LYS A 147 6.05 33.54 -4.40
CA LYS A 147 4.89 34.11 -3.75
C LYS A 147 5.07 34.06 -2.24
N GLU A 148 4.84 35.17 -1.55
CA GLU A 148 4.99 35.26 -0.09
C GLU A 148 3.96 34.38 0.63
N THR A 149 2.70 34.41 0.18
CA THR A 149 1.60 33.66 0.77
C THR A 149 0.89 32.81 -0.28
N LEU A 150 0.81 31.51 -0.05
CA LEU A 150 0.10 30.59 -0.94
C LEU A 150 -1.38 30.46 -0.54
N THR A 151 -2.26 30.45 -1.53
CA THR A 151 -3.65 30.03 -1.31
C THR A 151 -3.71 28.52 -1.04
N ASN A 152 -4.83 28.04 -0.48
CA ASN A 152 -5.07 26.60 -0.33
C ASN A 152 -4.95 25.83 -1.66
N ASN A 153 -5.42 26.42 -2.77
CA ASN A 153 -5.32 25.82 -4.10
C ASN A 153 -3.87 25.75 -4.60
N ASP A 154 -3.08 26.80 -4.34
CA ASP A 154 -1.66 26.83 -4.69
C ASP A 154 -0.88 25.77 -3.91
N ARG A 155 -1.14 25.67 -2.60
CA ARG A 155 -0.54 24.64 -1.74
C ARG A 155 -0.90 23.23 -2.18
N VAL A 156 -2.16 22.98 -2.56
CA VAL A 156 -2.59 21.68 -3.10
C VAL A 156 -1.92 21.39 -4.43
N LEU A 157 -1.79 22.37 -5.33
CA LEU A 157 -1.09 22.20 -6.61
C LEU A 157 0.38 21.83 -6.40
N PHE A 158 1.09 22.50 -5.48
CA PHE A 158 2.48 22.19 -5.19
C PHE A 158 2.64 20.81 -4.53
N GLN A 159 1.74 20.45 -3.59
CA GLN A 159 1.69 19.10 -3.04
C GLN A 159 1.45 18.04 -4.14
N ASN A 160 0.56 18.30 -5.10
CA ASN A 160 0.29 17.37 -6.21
C ASN A 160 1.55 17.14 -7.07
N LEU A 161 2.29 18.21 -7.39
CA LEU A 161 3.59 18.10 -8.08
C LEU A 161 4.55 17.20 -7.31
N LEU A 162 4.67 17.44 -6.00
CA LEU A 162 5.54 16.66 -5.11
C LEU A 162 5.11 15.19 -5.03
N MET A 163 3.81 14.90 -4.96
CA MET A 163 3.26 13.54 -4.97
C MET A 163 3.64 12.79 -6.25
N VAL A 164 3.50 13.40 -7.43
CA VAL A 164 3.88 12.77 -8.70
C VAL A 164 5.40 12.56 -8.78
N ALA A 165 6.20 13.48 -8.25
CA ALA A 165 7.65 13.32 -8.15
C ALA A 165 8.06 12.08 -7.33
N PHE A 166 7.42 11.88 -6.18
CA PHE A 166 7.61 10.71 -5.33
C PHE A 166 7.14 9.39 -5.95
N HIS A 167 6.19 9.44 -6.88
CA HIS A 167 5.50 8.27 -7.43
C HIS A 167 5.83 7.98 -8.90
N GLY A 168 7.11 8.10 -9.27
CA GLY A 168 7.64 7.58 -10.53
C GLY A 168 8.29 8.63 -11.43
N ALA A 169 7.92 9.91 -11.30
CA ALA A 169 8.50 10.95 -12.17
C ALA A 169 9.96 11.26 -11.82
N VAL A 170 10.34 11.23 -10.53
CA VAL A 170 11.71 11.50 -10.08
C VAL A 170 12.24 10.34 -9.23
N MET A 171 11.45 9.90 -8.25
CA MET A 171 11.78 8.80 -7.35
C MET A 171 11.03 7.52 -7.76
N ALA A 172 11.60 6.37 -7.40
CA ALA A 172 10.89 5.10 -7.55
C ALA A 172 9.62 5.13 -6.66
N PRO A 173 8.45 4.76 -7.19
CA PRO A 173 7.20 4.82 -6.46
C PRO A 173 7.23 3.85 -5.28
N GLN A 174 6.86 4.34 -4.11
CA GLN A 174 6.56 3.51 -2.95
C GLN A 174 5.05 3.25 -2.87
N ARG A 175 4.60 2.49 -1.87
CA ARG A 175 3.18 2.58 -1.45
C ARG A 175 2.91 3.97 -0.87
N ASN A 176 1.78 4.16 -0.19
CA ASN A 176 1.43 5.43 0.44
C ASN A 176 2.22 5.69 1.75
N HIS A 177 3.49 5.27 1.82
CA HIS A 177 4.37 5.50 2.98
C HIS A 177 4.72 6.98 3.14
N PHE A 178 4.65 7.76 2.06
CA PHE A 178 4.92 9.19 2.11
C PHE A 178 3.74 10.03 2.61
N ALA A 179 2.56 9.43 2.82
CA ALA A 179 1.36 10.19 3.18
C ALA A 179 1.46 10.92 4.52
N ASN A 180 2.19 10.32 5.48
CA ASN A 180 2.36 10.82 6.84
C ASN A 180 3.80 11.28 7.11
N LEU A 181 4.47 11.88 6.12
CA LEU A 181 5.80 12.45 6.33
C LEU A 181 5.71 13.72 7.17
N ILE A 182 6.43 13.75 8.29
CA ILE A 182 6.59 14.91 9.15
C ILE A 182 7.98 15.51 8.92
N PHE A 183 8.03 16.82 8.68
CA PHE A 183 9.30 17.54 8.55
C PHE A 183 9.91 17.76 9.93
N VAL A 184 11.17 17.37 10.09
CA VAL A 184 11.88 17.50 11.37
C VAL A 184 13.31 17.97 11.17
N SER A 185 13.91 18.47 12.25
CA SER A 185 15.32 18.80 12.26
C SER A 185 16.17 17.54 12.11
N ARG A 186 17.43 17.73 11.70
CA ARG A 186 18.40 16.63 11.57
C ARG A 186 18.60 15.87 12.88
N ASN A 187 18.57 16.56 14.01
CA ASN A 187 18.87 16.02 15.34
C ASN A 187 17.64 15.50 16.10
N HIS A 188 16.43 15.63 15.54
CA HIS A 188 15.21 15.05 16.13
C HIS A 188 15.36 13.54 16.37
N ALA A 189 14.86 13.01 17.50
CA ALA A 189 15.04 11.61 17.92
C ALA A 189 14.44 10.56 16.94
N LYS A 190 13.36 10.92 16.25
CA LYS A 190 12.72 10.12 15.17
C LYS A 190 12.34 8.68 15.58
N ASN A 191 12.01 8.49 16.87
CA ASN A 191 11.78 7.20 17.51
C ASN A 191 10.31 6.73 17.49
N ASP A 192 9.36 7.52 16.96
CA ASP A 192 7.98 7.06 16.80
C ASP A 192 7.87 6.05 15.63
N ASP A 193 7.56 4.80 15.99
CA ASP A 193 7.38 3.69 15.06
C ASP A 193 6.23 3.88 14.06
N ASN A 194 5.28 4.80 14.33
CA ASN A 194 4.13 5.07 13.49
C ASN A 194 4.30 6.31 12.59
N THR A 195 5.37 7.07 12.79
CA THR A 195 5.62 8.32 12.07
C THR A 195 6.79 8.19 11.12
N ASN A 196 6.59 8.58 9.87
CA ASN A 196 7.67 8.67 8.89
C ASN A 196 8.20 10.11 8.88
N TYR A 197 9.52 10.26 8.79
CA TYR A 197 10.17 11.57 8.92
C TYR A 197 10.84 11.98 7.62
N VAL A 198 10.86 13.28 7.35
CA VAL A 198 11.68 13.88 6.30
C VAL A 198 12.54 14.98 6.92
N PHE A 199 13.81 15.07 6.51
CA PHE A 199 14.75 16.03 7.09
C PHE A 199 15.88 16.38 6.12
N LYS A 200 16.51 17.53 6.34
CA LYS A 200 17.73 17.94 5.61
C LYS A 200 18.96 17.29 6.27
N GLY A 201 19.64 16.41 5.55
CA GLY A 201 20.94 15.87 5.93
C GLY A 201 22.10 16.66 5.30
N ARG A 202 23.36 16.28 5.61
CA ARG A 202 24.56 16.91 5.04
C ARG A 202 24.57 16.87 3.51
N GLN A 203 24.12 15.77 2.92
CA GLN A 203 24.19 15.52 1.48
C GLN A 203 22.82 15.56 0.80
N GLY A 204 21.94 16.45 1.28
CA GLY A 204 20.58 16.64 0.77
C GLY A 204 19.50 16.01 1.66
N TRP A 205 18.29 15.97 1.12
CA TRP A 205 17.11 15.51 1.86
C TRP A 205 17.12 13.99 2.07
N ARG A 206 16.61 13.56 3.23
CA ARG A 206 16.50 12.17 3.66
C ARG A 206 15.09 11.91 4.17
N ILE A 207 14.64 10.67 3.99
CA ILE A 207 13.39 10.17 4.57
C ILE A 207 13.72 8.96 5.44
N LEU A 208 13.21 8.96 6.67
CA LEU A 208 13.23 7.79 7.54
C LEU A 208 11.84 7.15 7.57
N LEU A 209 11.75 5.91 7.10
CA LEU A 209 10.51 5.13 7.12
C LEU A 209 10.50 4.22 8.35
N ASN A 210 9.70 4.60 9.35
CA ASN A 210 9.40 3.78 10.52
C ASN A 210 8.15 2.92 10.28
N ASP A 211 7.10 3.49 9.69
CA ASP A 211 5.86 2.78 9.38
C ASP A 211 5.79 2.34 7.90
N TYR A 212 6.34 1.14 7.65
CA TYR A 212 6.27 0.46 6.36
C TYR A 212 5.73 -0.97 6.46
N LYS A 213 5.21 -1.51 5.35
CA LYS A 213 4.45 -2.78 5.37
C LYS A 213 5.26 -3.96 5.93
N THR A 214 6.55 -3.99 5.64
CA THR A 214 7.46 -5.09 6.00
C THR A 214 8.26 -4.81 7.27
N ARG A 215 7.94 -3.72 8.00
CA ARG A 215 8.54 -3.39 9.30
C ARG A 215 8.41 -4.55 10.27
N GLY A 216 7.32 -5.30 10.22
CA GLY A 216 7.11 -6.47 11.09
C GLY A 216 5.86 -6.33 11.94
N ARG A 217 5.71 -7.24 12.90
CA ARG A 217 4.62 -7.26 13.87
C ARG A 217 5.03 -6.52 15.13
N PRO A 218 4.09 -6.04 15.96
CA PRO A 218 4.41 -5.54 17.30
C PRO A 218 5.32 -6.53 18.05
N GLY A 219 6.38 -6.00 18.69
CA GLY A 219 7.40 -6.80 19.38
C GLY A 219 8.47 -7.45 18.50
N LYS A 220 8.37 -7.38 17.16
CA LYS A 220 9.36 -7.91 16.21
C LYS A 220 9.56 -6.96 15.03
N LEU A 221 9.86 -5.69 15.33
CA LEU A 221 10.05 -4.65 14.32
C LEU A 221 11.49 -4.69 13.78
N LYS A 222 11.65 -4.75 12.46
CA LYS A 222 12.90 -4.56 11.73
C LYS A 222 13.38 -3.10 11.87
N PRO A 223 14.67 -2.79 11.68
CA PRO A 223 15.18 -1.41 11.72
C PRO A 223 14.51 -0.45 10.70
N PRO A 224 14.56 0.88 10.93
CA PRO A 224 13.97 1.85 10.01
C PRO A 224 14.68 1.81 8.65
N VAL A 225 13.95 2.17 7.60
CA VAL A 225 14.57 2.28 6.26
C VAL A 225 14.82 3.74 5.97
N GLU A 226 16.09 4.11 5.84
CA GLU A 226 16.46 5.44 5.38
C GLU A 226 16.57 5.50 3.86
N LEU A 227 15.93 6.50 3.26
CA LEU A 227 15.98 6.79 1.84
C LEU A 227 16.67 8.13 1.61
N ARG A 228 17.76 8.12 0.83
CA ARG A 228 18.39 9.34 0.33
C ARG A 228 17.66 9.86 -0.90
N MET A 229 17.30 11.14 -0.90
CA MET A 229 16.63 11.76 -2.04
C MET A 229 17.63 12.07 -3.15
N LYS A 230 17.25 11.78 -4.40
CA LYS A 230 18.03 12.19 -5.58
C LYS A 230 18.19 13.72 -5.62
N PRO A 231 19.24 14.27 -6.27
CA PRO A 231 19.45 15.72 -6.35
C PRO A 231 18.23 16.49 -6.88
N ALA A 232 17.57 15.99 -7.93
CA ALA A 232 16.35 16.61 -8.47
C ALA A 232 15.20 16.65 -7.45
N MET A 233 15.04 15.59 -6.66
CA MET A 233 14.03 15.53 -5.61
C MET A 233 14.37 16.47 -4.45
N SER A 234 15.64 16.53 -4.05
CA SER A 234 16.12 17.47 -3.03
C SER A 234 15.89 18.93 -3.42
N ARG A 235 16.14 19.30 -4.69
CA ARG A 235 15.82 20.63 -5.20
C ARG A 235 14.33 20.93 -5.16
N LEU A 236 13.49 19.98 -5.54
CA LEU A 236 12.04 20.15 -5.48
C LEU A 236 11.54 20.30 -4.03
N LEU A 237 12.08 19.53 -3.08
CA LEU A 237 11.76 19.65 -1.66
C LEU A 237 12.21 21.00 -1.08
N ASN A 238 13.36 21.53 -1.46
CA ASN A 238 13.79 22.87 -1.05
C ASN A 238 12.81 23.96 -1.54
N ARG A 239 12.41 23.87 -2.80
CA ARG A 239 11.42 24.79 -3.39
C ARG A 239 10.08 24.70 -2.67
N PHE A 240 9.59 23.47 -2.48
CA PHE A 240 8.34 23.23 -1.76
C PHE A 240 8.40 23.75 -0.33
N SER A 241 9.43 23.38 0.44
CA SER A 241 9.54 23.77 1.86
C SER A 241 9.59 25.28 2.02
N LYS A 242 10.29 25.99 1.11
CA LYS A 242 10.32 27.45 1.11
C LYS A 242 8.96 28.04 0.75
N ALA A 243 8.34 27.56 -0.33
CA ALA A 243 7.09 28.13 -0.83
C ALA A 243 5.91 27.95 0.14
N VAL A 244 5.90 26.88 0.94
CA VAL A 244 4.83 26.63 1.93
C VAL A 244 5.21 27.07 3.35
N ASN A 245 6.38 27.68 3.53
CA ASN A 245 6.97 28.00 4.85
C ASN A 245 6.91 26.81 5.81
N LEU A 246 7.37 25.64 5.36
CA LEU A 246 7.24 24.39 6.10
C LEU A 246 8.10 24.39 7.37
N GLU A 247 7.44 24.27 8.53
CA GLU A 247 8.10 24.27 9.83
C GLU A 247 8.32 22.86 10.39
N PHE A 248 9.21 22.75 11.38
CA PHE A 248 9.44 21.48 12.05
C PHE A 248 8.18 21.03 12.82
N GLY A 249 7.87 19.74 12.73
CA GLY A 249 6.63 19.16 13.27
C GLY A 249 5.48 19.16 12.26
N GLU A 250 5.58 19.91 11.16
CA GLU A 250 4.51 19.97 10.17
C GLU A 250 4.49 18.79 9.19
N PRO A 251 3.30 18.37 8.74
CA PRO A 251 3.17 17.37 7.68
C PRO A 251 3.50 17.95 6.30
N VAL A 252 4.34 17.22 5.55
CA VAL A 252 4.65 17.52 4.14
C VAL A 252 3.39 17.50 3.27
N PHE A 253 2.50 16.55 3.53
CA PHE A 253 1.23 16.42 2.84
C PHE A 253 0.08 16.58 3.81
N SER A 254 -0.76 17.58 3.55
CA SER A 254 -1.84 17.95 4.46
C SER A 254 -3.11 18.41 3.75
N THR A 255 -4.18 18.46 4.54
CA THR A 255 -5.46 19.03 4.17
C THR A 255 -5.41 20.55 4.13
N SER A 256 -6.49 21.20 3.70
CA SER A 256 -6.66 22.65 3.82
C SER A 256 -6.67 23.14 5.26
N LYS A 257 -6.96 22.26 6.23
CA LYS A 257 -6.94 22.56 7.67
C LYS A 257 -5.56 22.31 8.31
N GLY A 258 -4.50 22.12 7.52
CA GLY A 258 -3.15 21.83 8.02
C GLY A 258 -2.92 20.41 8.53
N THR A 259 -3.97 19.60 8.74
CA THR A 259 -3.83 18.23 9.26
C THR A 259 -3.17 17.27 8.26
N PRO A 260 -2.39 16.27 8.72
CA PRO A 260 -1.73 15.30 7.85
C PRO A 260 -2.72 14.51 6.97
N LEU A 261 -2.34 14.19 5.74
CA LEU A 261 -3.15 13.29 4.91
C LEU A 261 -3.12 11.86 5.44
N THR A 262 -4.30 11.26 5.56
CA THR A 262 -4.39 9.80 5.74
C THR A 262 -3.86 9.09 4.49
N LYS A 263 -3.34 7.86 4.66
CA LYS A 263 -2.90 7.01 3.53
C LYS A 263 -3.99 6.81 2.47
N ASN A 264 -5.26 6.82 2.87
CA ASN A 264 -6.40 6.73 1.95
C ASN A 264 -6.62 8.04 1.20
N ALA A 265 -6.63 9.18 1.89
CA ALA A 265 -6.76 10.50 1.26
C ALA A 265 -5.63 10.76 0.26
N TYR A 266 -4.40 10.41 0.63
CA TYR A 266 -3.24 10.45 -0.25
C TYR A 266 -3.44 9.59 -1.51
N SER A 267 -3.92 8.35 -1.34
CA SER A 267 -4.21 7.45 -2.46
C SER A 267 -5.26 8.01 -3.41
N LYS A 268 -6.35 8.57 -2.86
CA LYS A 268 -7.44 9.16 -3.64
C LYS A 268 -6.94 10.38 -4.40
N ARG A 269 -6.13 11.23 -3.75
CA ARG A 269 -5.53 12.41 -4.38
C ARG A 269 -4.64 12.03 -5.57
N LEU A 270 -3.80 11.00 -5.45
CA LEU A 270 -3.04 10.46 -6.61
C LEU A 270 -3.97 10.06 -7.76
N ILE A 271 -5.03 9.32 -7.46
CA ILE A 271 -6.01 8.89 -8.48
C ILE A 271 -6.66 10.11 -9.14
N THR A 272 -7.06 11.11 -8.37
CA THR A 272 -7.67 12.35 -8.90
C THR A 272 -6.70 13.10 -9.80
N ILE A 273 -5.42 13.21 -9.43
CA ILE A 273 -4.39 13.84 -10.26
C ILE A 273 -4.33 13.12 -11.62
N PHE A 274 -4.06 11.82 -11.62
CA PHE A 274 -3.91 11.10 -12.89
C PHE A 274 -5.21 11.06 -13.70
N LYS A 275 -6.37 10.95 -13.04
CA LYS A 275 -7.67 11.00 -13.72
C LYS A 275 -7.88 12.34 -14.43
N LYS A 276 -7.52 13.45 -13.78
CA LYS A 276 -7.60 14.80 -14.37
C LYS A 276 -6.72 14.96 -15.60
N PHE A 277 -5.48 14.48 -15.55
CA PHE A 277 -4.50 14.72 -16.61
C PHE A 277 -4.50 13.66 -17.72
N THR A 278 -5.00 12.46 -17.47
CA THR A 278 -4.89 11.32 -18.40
C THR A 278 -6.20 10.58 -18.65
N GLY A 279 -7.27 10.91 -17.92
CA GLY A 279 -8.52 10.15 -17.95
C GLY A 279 -8.45 8.76 -17.31
N LYS A 280 -7.28 8.31 -16.83
CA LYS A 280 -7.07 6.96 -16.25
C LYS A 280 -7.07 6.96 -14.72
N THR A 281 -7.62 5.90 -14.14
CA THR A 281 -7.70 5.70 -12.68
C THR A 281 -6.43 5.04 -12.17
N VAL A 282 -5.40 5.85 -11.87
CA VAL A 282 -4.05 5.36 -11.53
C VAL A 282 -3.70 5.73 -10.09
N GLY A 283 -3.52 4.71 -9.24
CA GLY A 283 -3.06 4.86 -7.86
C GLY A 283 -1.62 4.36 -7.66
N SER A 284 -1.09 4.52 -6.45
CA SER A 284 0.31 4.17 -6.13
C SER A 284 0.70 2.75 -6.49
N GLN A 285 -0.16 1.75 -6.28
CA GLN A 285 0.16 0.36 -6.63
C GLN A 285 0.29 0.16 -8.15
N LEU A 286 -0.51 0.84 -8.96
CA LEU A 286 -0.39 0.74 -10.42
C LEU A 286 0.88 1.46 -10.91
N LEU A 287 1.20 2.62 -10.34
CA LEU A 287 2.45 3.33 -10.63
C LEU A 287 3.68 2.47 -10.32
N ARG A 288 3.65 1.70 -9.22
CA ARG A 288 4.70 0.73 -8.89
C ARG A 288 4.84 -0.36 -9.95
N ASN A 289 3.72 -0.94 -10.38
CA ASN A 289 3.74 -1.98 -11.41
C ASN A 289 4.25 -1.42 -12.74
N ILE A 290 3.83 -0.22 -13.13
CA ILE A 290 4.30 0.46 -14.34
C ILE A 290 5.81 0.70 -14.26
N TYR A 291 6.29 1.32 -13.19
CA TYR A 291 7.71 1.67 -13.03
C TYR A 291 8.63 0.46 -13.09
N VAL A 292 8.26 -0.64 -12.42
CA VAL A 292 9.06 -1.87 -12.44
C VAL A 292 9.01 -2.55 -13.80
N SER A 293 7.83 -2.57 -14.44
CA SER A 293 7.68 -3.21 -15.77
C SER A 293 8.41 -2.42 -16.85
N ASP A 294 8.39 -1.09 -16.81
CA ASP A 294 9.11 -0.23 -17.76
C ASP A 294 10.62 -0.49 -17.70
N LYS A 295 11.16 -0.67 -16.48
CA LYS A 295 12.59 -0.87 -16.28
C LYS A 295 13.07 -2.30 -16.54
N TRP A 296 12.23 -3.29 -16.26
CA TRP A 296 12.66 -4.70 -16.16
C TRP A 296 11.74 -5.69 -16.89
N SER A 297 10.92 -5.23 -17.84
CA SER A 297 10.00 -6.10 -18.58
C SER A 297 10.72 -7.20 -19.36
N SER A 298 11.89 -6.89 -19.92
CA SER A 298 12.72 -7.80 -20.71
C SER A 298 13.38 -8.93 -19.91
N LEU A 299 13.43 -8.85 -18.58
CA LEU A 299 14.03 -9.92 -17.79
C LEU A 299 13.19 -11.21 -17.90
N PRO A 300 13.78 -12.36 -18.29
CA PRO A 300 13.07 -13.64 -18.35
C PRO A 300 12.97 -14.25 -16.95
N VAL A 301 12.23 -13.59 -16.06
CA VAL A 301 12.13 -13.95 -14.63
C VAL A 301 11.68 -15.39 -14.39
N LYS A 302 10.91 -15.98 -15.31
CA LYS A 302 10.47 -17.38 -15.23
C LYS A 302 11.64 -18.32 -15.43
N GLU A 303 12.33 -18.21 -16.57
CA GLU A 303 13.54 -18.99 -16.88
C GLU A 303 14.61 -18.81 -15.81
N LEU A 304 14.88 -17.56 -15.39
CA LEU A 304 15.85 -17.29 -14.31
C LEU A 304 15.49 -17.99 -12.99
N ARG A 305 14.20 -18.22 -12.72
CA ARG A 305 13.76 -18.96 -11.52
C ARG A 305 13.86 -20.47 -11.72
N GLU A 306 13.52 -20.96 -12.91
CA GLU A 306 13.66 -22.37 -13.28
C GLU A 306 15.13 -22.79 -13.27
N THR A 307 16.01 -22.06 -13.95
CA THR A 307 17.46 -22.27 -13.89
C THR A 307 17.98 -22.19 -12.46
N ALA A 308 17.50 -21.23 -11.66
CA ALA A 308 17.93 -21.15 -10.27
C ALA A 308 17.51 -22.37 -9.45
N HIS A 309 16.30 -22.90 -9.69
CA HIS A 309 15.81 -24.11 -9.06
C HIS A 309 16.62 -25.34 -9.49
N ASP A 310 16.92 -25.48 -10.78
CA ASP A 310 17.72 -26.59 -11.32
C ASP A 310 19.17 -26.54 -10.80
N MET A 311 19.69 -25.34 -10.53
CA MET A 311 20.96 -25.11 -9.85
C MET A 311 20.86 -25.17 -8.30
N VAL A 312 19.71 -25.59 -7.77
CA VAL A 312 19.46 -25.83 -6.33
C VAL A 312 19.74 -24.59 -5.46
N HIS A 313 19.38 -23.41 -5.94
CA HIS A 313 19.52 -22.17 -5.16
C HIS A 313 18.40 -21.15 -5.41
N GLY A 314 18.29 -20.13 -4.57
CA GLY A 314 17.29 -19.08 -4.75
C GLY A 314 17.60 -18.14 -5.92
N LEU A 315 16.56 -17.52 -6.50
CA LEU A 315 16.70 -16.49 -7.54
C LEU A 315 17.58 -15.31 -7.08
N GLU A 316 17.56 -14.97 -5.79
CA GLU A 316 18.42 -13.93 -5.23
C GLU A 316 19.91 -14.29 -5.35
N THR A 317 20.28 -15.53 -5.03
CA THR A 317 21.65 -16.04 -5.21
C THR A 317 22.03 -16.05 -6.69
N HIS A 318 21.12 -16.50 -7.55
CA HIS A 318 21.33 -16.52 -8.99
C HIS A 318 21.65 -15.13 -9.55
N LEU A 319 20.82 -14.13 -9.23
CA LEU A 319 20.98 -12.76 -9.71
C LEU A 319 22.17 -12.03 -9.07
N GLY A 320 22.48 -12.32 -7.80
CA GLY A 320 23.50 -11.58 -7.06
C GLY A 320 24.92 -12.12 -7.23
N LYS A 321 25.08 -13.45 -7.34
CA LYS A 321 26.40 -14.10 -7.42
C LYS A 321 26.78 -14.49 -8.84
N TYR A 322 25.84 -15.08 -9.59
CA TYR A 322 26.15 -15.73 -10.87
C TYR A 322 25.86 -14.86 -12.09
N LEU A 323 24.78 -14.08 -12.08
CA LEU A 323 24.49 -13.15 -13.17
C LEU A 323 25.54 -12.01 -13.21
N LYS A 324 26.38 -12.00 -14.26
CA LYS A 324 27.39 -10.96 -14.50
C LYS A 324 26.87 -9.90 -15.49
N LYS A 325 27.50 -8.73 -15.47
CA LYS A 325 27.15 -7.59 -16.32
C LYS A 325 27.91 -7.63 -17.63
#